data_AF-A0A8H5JIK9-F1
#
_entry.id   AF-A0A8H5JIK9-F1
#
_cell.length_a   1.000
_cell.length_b   1.000
_cell.length_c   1.000
_cell.angle_alpha   90.00
_cell.angle_beta   90.00
_cell.angle_gamma   90.00
#
_symmetry.space_group_name_H-M   'P 1'
#
loop_
_entity.id
_entity.type
_entity.pdbx_description
1 polymer ?
#
loop_
_entity_poly.entity_id
_entity_poly.type
_entity_poly.pdbx_seq_one_letter_code
_entity_poly.pdbx_strand_id
1 'polypeptide(L)'
;MPQDPNLYGQRPVKKQKRDATLTSSLDFTAQLTSLMSSNSSGATSVGRARPRKEEKDDIFKGTKPKRSKGSDGSKKLELKEVTGTEEETRELARAKRRMEEKARLYAAMKRGDYVPKENEAAPLIDFDRKWAEGEEGKEDYETSSDEDRADDSGELVEYEDEFGRLRKVTKAEKDRLERRARRGLLGAEELERMSARPAAPSNLIVGDAIQSMAFNPDDPEKMQELARKRDRSATPPPAQHYDADWEIRTKGTGFFKFSKDEETRTAEMEGLAEERRKTEEQRRAREEQKEARRREIEKRREDMAARRAKKQADSFLDRLGN
;
A
#
# COMPACT_ATOMS: atom_id res chain seq x y z
N MET A 1 77.96 -21.19 7.31
CA MET A 1 76.68 -21.43 6.62
C MET A 1 75.79 -20.22 6.86
N PRO A 2 75.59 -19.33 5.87
CA PRO A 2 74.64 -18.24 5.99
C PRO A 2 73.21 -18.79 5.82
N GLN A 3 72.29 -18.38 6.70
CA GLN A 3 70.88 -18.78 6.64
C GLN A 3 70.15 -18.00 5.55
N ASP A 4 69.48 -18.71 4.65
CA ASP A 4 68.73 -18.11 3.54
C ASP A 4 67.51 -17.33 4.08
N PRO A 5 67.38 -16.03 3.76
CA PRO A 5 66.30 -15.16 4.25
C PRO A 5 64.93 -15.43 3.60
N ASN A 6 64.82 -16.47 2.77
CA ASN A 6 63.61 -16.82 2.02
C ASN A 6 62.93 -18.10 2.53
N LEU A 7 63.37 -18.66 3.66
CA LEU A 7 62.84 -19.94 4.17
C LEU A 7 61.41 -19.83 4.76
N TYR A 8 60.98 -18.62 5.12
CA TYR A 8 59.60 -18.33 5.52
C TYR A 8 59.07 -17.22 4.63
N GLY A 9 58.23 -17.59 3.66
CA GLY A 9 57.75 -16.74 2.57
C GLY A 9 57.45 -15.30 2.98
N GLN A 10 58.04 -14.35 2.24
CA GLN A 10 57.88 -12.93 2.51
C GLN A 10 56.40 -12.52 2.43
N ARG A 11 55.94 -11.77 3.44
CA ARG A 11 54.60 -11.15 3.43
C ARG A 11 54.49 -10.20 2.23
N PRO A 12 53.39 -10.24 1.45
CA PRO A 12 53.22 -9.34 0.31
C PRO A 12 53.14 -7.88 0.77
N VAL A 13 53.80 -7.00 0.02
CA VAL A 13 53.86 -5.55 0.29
C VAL A 13 52.48 -4.92 0.14
N LYS A 14 52.06 -4.12 1.13
CA LYS A 14 50.76 -3.41 1.10
C LYS A 14 50.73 -2.42 -0.07
N LYS A 15 49.81 -2.62 -1.02
CA LYS A 15 49.57 -1.69 -2.12
C LYS A 15 49.11 -0.33 -1.57
N GLN A 16 49.74 0.75 -2.01
CA GLN A 16 49.28 2.11 -1.76
C GLN A 16 47.91 2.31 -2.42
N LYS A 17 46.98 2.94 -1.69
CA LYS A 17 45.65 3.28 -2.19
C LYS A 17 45.81 4.31 -3.31
N ARG A 18 45.49 3.93 -4.55
CA ARG A 18 45.24 4.87 -5.64
C ARG A 18 43.77 5.26 -5.58
N ASP A 19 43.50 6.54 -5.74
CA ASP A 19 42.15 7.10 -5.83
C ASP A 19 41.42 6.46 -7.01
N ALA A 20 40.54 5.53 -6.69
CA ALA A 20 39.78 4.75 -7.66
C ALA A 20 38.42 5.41 -7.90
N THR A 21 38.08 5.45 -9.18
CA THR A 21 36.83 5.90 -9.77
C THR A 21 35.58 5.33 -9.07
N LEU A 22 34.64 6.22 -8.76
CA LEU A 22 33.37 5.93 -8.08
C LEU A 22 32.47 5.06 -8.99
N THR A 23 32.53 3.75 -8.83
CA THR A 23 31.74 2.79 -9.62
C THR A 23 30.60 2.13 -8.84
N SER A 24 30.50 2.35 -7.52
CA SER A 24 29.39 1.86 -6.70
C SER A 24 28.84 2.93 -5.76
N SER A 25 27.52 2.91 -5.54
CA SER A 25 26.83 3.80 -4.60
C SER A 25 27.31 3.57 -3.16
N LEU A 26 27.75 2.35 -2.84
CA LEU A 26 28.30 1.99 -1.53
C LEU A 26 29.64 2.70 -1.27
N ASP A 27 30.54 2.73 -2.25
CA ASP A 27 31.83 3.41 -2.10
C ASP A 27 31.66 4.93 -1.94
N PHE A 28 30.70 5.52 -2.66
CA PHE A 28 30.35 6.93 -2.50
C PHE A 28 29.82 7.23 -1.10
N THR A 29 28.92 6.40 -0.55
CA THR A 29 28.41 6.58 0.82
C THR A 29 29.50 6.39 1.88
N ALA A 30 30.44 5.47 1.67
CA ALA A 30 31.57 5.24 2.56
C ALA A 30 32.54 6.44 2.57
N GLN A 31 32.76 7.07 1.41
CA GLN A 31 33.57 8.28 1.33
C GLN A 31 32.87 9.51 1.92
N LEU A 32 31.56 9.69 1.67
CA LEU A 32 30.79 10.78 2.28
C LEU A 32 30.74 10.67 3.81
N THR A 33 30.51 9.47 4.34
CA THR A 33 30.50 9.24 5.80
C THR A 33 31.87 9.47 6.41
N SER A 34 32.95 9.12 5.70
CA SER A 34 34.32 9.45 6.10
C SER A 34 34.56 10.97 6.10
N LEU A 35 34.11 11.69 5.08
CA LEU A 35 34.28 13.14 4.96
C LEU A 35 33.48 13.91 6.03
N MET A 36 32.25 13.45 6.29
CA MET A 36 31.40 14.00 7.35
C MET A 36 31.98 13.75 8.75
N SER A 37 32.63 12.61 8.96
CA SER A 37 33.31 12.32 10.23
C SER A 37 34.59 13.14 10.41
N SER A 38 35.37 13.37 9.35
CA SER A 38 36.58 14.21 9.42
C SER A 38 36.27 15.71 9.58
N ASN A 39 35.07 16.17 9.22
CA ASN A 39 34.66 17.57 9.38
C ASN A 39 34.14 17.92 10.80
N SER A 40 34.16 16.96 11.73
CA SER A 40 33.69 17.16 13.12
C SER A 40 34.77 17.56 14.13
N SER A 41 36.02 17.77 13.68
CA SER A 41 37.13 18.26 14.51
C SER A 41 37.51 19.71 14.18
N GLY A 42 36.55 20.64 14.35
CA GLY A 42 36.81 22.07 14.19
C GLY A 42 35.69 22.95 14.76
N ALA A 43 36.08 23.87 15.65
CA ALA A 43 35.31 24.98 16.23
C ALA A 43 34.40 24.68 17.45
N THR A 44 34.97 24.89 18.64
CA THR A 44 34.26 25.20 19.88
C THR A 44 33.68 26.63 19.84
N SER A 45 32.37 26.79 19.90
CA SER A 45 31.74 28.07 20.24
C SER A 45 30.79 27.89 21.43
N VAL A 46 31.04 28.72 22.44
CA VAL A 46 30.39 28.73 23.75
C VAL A 46 29.01 29.40 23.60
N GLY A 47 27.94 28.63 23.84
CA GLY A 47 26.56 29.11 23.86
C GLY A 47 25.87 28.80 25.20
N ARG A 48 25.44 29.86 25.87
CA ARG A 48 24.83 29.96 27.22
C ARG A 48 23.61 29.02 27.45
N ALA A 49 23.59 28.34 28.60
CA ALA A 49 22.51 27.45 29.02
C ALA A 49 21.22 28.21 29.41
N ARG A 50 20.07 27.77 28.89
CA ARG A 50 18.73 28.21 29.32
C ARG A 50 18.18 27.28 30.42
N PRO A 51 17.40 27.80 31.39
CA PRO A 51 16.88 27.02 32.51
C PRO A 51 15.82 25.99 32.07
N ARG A 52 15.84 24.83 32.73
CA ARG A 52 15.06 23.64 32.43
C ARG A 52 13.58 23.85 32.78
N LYS A 53 12.69 23.37 31.92
CA LYS A 53 11.25 23.20 32.19
C LYS A 53 11.05 21.78 32.73
N GLU A 54 10.30 21.66 33.83
CA GLU A 54 10.10 20.39 34.54
C GLU A 54 9.52 19.28 33.65
N GLU A 55 10.07 18.07 33.81
CA GLU A 55 9.64 16.87 33.11
C GLU A 55 8.30 16.41 33.68
N LYS A 56 7.25 16.49 32.86
CA LYS A 56 6.01 15.76 33.12
C LYS A 56 6.27 14.28 32.88
N ASP A 57 5.82 13.44 33.80
CA ASP A 57 5.91 11.99 33.69
C ASP A 57 5.24 11.49 32.40
N ASP A 58 6.06 10.97 31.49
CA ASP A 58 5.66 10.42 30.21
C ASP A 58 5.05 9.02 30.39
N ILE A 59 3.74 8.94 30.20
CA ILE A 59 2.87 7.76 30.32
C ILE A 59 3.28 6.60 29.39
N PHE A 60 4.19 6.81 28.44
CA PHE A 60 4.69 5.76 27.53
C PHE A 60 5.98 5.05 28.00
N LYS A 61 6.48 5.32 29.21
CA LYS A 61 7.57 4.53 29.83
C LYS A 61 7.05 3.27 30.53
N GLY A 62 6.34 2.41 29.78
CA GLY A 62 5.86 1.12 30.25
C GLY A 62 6.36 -0.04 29.40
N THR A 63 7.29 -0.83 29.93
CA THR A 63 7.66 -2.20 29.50
C THR A 63 8.48 -2.37 28.21
N LYS A 64 9.76 -1.97 28.24
CA LYS A 64 10.81 -2.73 27.53
C LYS A 64 11.77 -3.32 28.57
N PRO A 65 12.05 -4.63 28.54
CA PRO A 65 12.99 -5.23 29.49
C PRO A 65 14.38 -4.63 29.28
N LYS A 66 14.99 -4.16 30.37
CA LYS A 66 16.41 -3.77 30.45
C LYS A 66 17.27 -4.96 29.99
N ARG A 67 17.76 -4.93 28.75
CA ARG A 67 18.94 -5.72 28.36
C ARG A 67 20.16 -5.05 28.99
N SER A 68 20.86 -5.80 29.83
CA SER A 68 22.13 -5.41 30.43
C SER A 68 23.11 -5.01 29.33
N LYS A 69 23.57 -3.77 29.38
CA LYS A 69 24.61 -3.23 28.51
C LYS A 69 25.96 -3.79 28.98
N GLY A 70 26.37 -4.92 28.40
CA GLY A 70 27.74 -5.44 28.45
C GLY A 70 28.56 -4.88 27.29
N SER A 71 29.85 -4.68 27.54
CA SER A 71 30.82 -3.93 26.75
C SER A 71 31.23 -4.54 25.40
N ASP A 72 31.89 -3.68 24.61
CA ASP A 72 32.86 -3.96 23.54
C ASP A 72 32.40 -4.33 22.11
N GLY A 73 32.47 -3.32 21.24
CA GLY A 73 33.64 -3.27 20.34
C GLY A 73 33.73 -4.27 19.19
N SER A 74 32.66 -4.96 18.80
CA SER A 74 32.65 -5.73 17.55
C SER A 74 31.33 -5.59 16.80
N LYS A 75 31.32 -4.74 15.76
CA LYS A 75 30.24 -4.71 14.76
C LYS A 75 30.36 -5.96 13.88
N LYS A 76 29.98 -7.12 14.42
CA LYS A 76 29.76 -8.32 13.63
C LYS A 76 28.37 -8.20 13.02
N LEU A 77 28.30 -8.28 11.70
CA LEU A 77 27.07 -8.28 10.92
C LEU A 77 26.19 -9.45 11.41
N GLU A 78 25.05 -9.15 12.04
CA GLU A 78 24.03 -10.16 12.30
C GLU A 78 23.40 -10.53 10.95
N LEU A 79 23.74 -11.72 10.44
CA LEU A 79 23.02 -12.32 9.33
C LEU A 79 21.57 -12.51 9.79
N LYS A 80 20.65 -11.84 9.09
CA LYS A 80 19.24 -12.12 9.19
C LYS A 80 19.02 -13.58 8.72
N GLU A 81 18.32 -14.33 9.56
CA GLU A 81 17.65 -15.62 9.26
C GLU A 81 18.55 -16.86 9.26
N VAL A 82 18.89 -17.32 10.48
CA VAL A 82 18.96 -18.77 10.74
C VAL A 82 17.65 -19.14 11.43
N THR A 83 16.67 -19.57 10.64
CA THR A 83 15.43 -20.12 11.18
C THR A 83 15.73 -21.32 12.06
N GLY A 84 15.29 -21.29 13.32
CA GLY A 84 15.42 -22.43 14.25
C GLY A 84 16.46 -22.29 15.35
N THR A 85 16.85 -21.08 15.75
CA THR A 85 17.65 -20.90 16.97
C THR A 85 16.82 -21.28 18.21
N GLU A 86 17.47 -21.82 19.25
CA GLU A 86 16.77 -22.17 20.51
C GLU A 86 16.02 -20.99 21.12
N GLU A 87 16.51 -19.76 20.89
CA GLU A 87 15.87 -18.53 21.33
C GLU A 87 14.51 -18.32 20.66
N GLU A 88 14.42 -18.52 19.33
CA GLU A 88 13.15 -18.46 18.59
C GLU A 88 12.14 -19.51 19.08
N THR A 89 12.60 -20.73 19.38
CA THR A 89 11.70 -21.79 19.91
C THR A 89 11.15 -21.43 21.30
N ARG A 90 11.97 -20.80 22.15
CA ARG A 90 11.57 -20.32 23.48
C ARG A 90 10.60 -19.14 23.37
N GLU A 91 10.80 -18.24 22.41
CA GLU A 91 9.88 -17.14 22.13
C GLU A 91 8.55 -17.64 21.59
N LEU A 92 8.56 -18.61 20.67
CA LEU A 92 7.37 -19.26 20.14
C LEU A 92 6.57 -19.96 21.27
N ALA A 93 7.24 -20.70 22.15
CA ALA A 93 6.60 -21.33 23.30
C ALA A 93 5.97 -20.30 24.26
N ARG A 94 6.63 -19.16 24.49
CA ARG A 94 6.06 -18.05 25.28
C ARG A 94 4.85 -17.42 24.58
N ALA A 95 4.91 -17.23 23.27
CA ALA A 95 3.80 -16.70 22.48
C ALA A 95 2.59 -17.65 22.52
N LYS A 96 2.80 -18.96 22.38
CA LYS A 96 1.76 -19.98 22.50
C LYS A 96 1.08 -19.96 23.86
N ARG A 97 1.85 -19.97 24.95
CA ARG A 97 1.29 -19.89 26.32
C ARG A 97 0.43 -18.64 26.53
N ARG A 98 0.89 -17.48 26.05
CA ARG A 98 0.11 -16.23 26.13
C ARG A 98 -1.17 -16.28 25.29
N MET A 99 -1.14 -16.94 24.13
CA MET A 99 -2.36 -17.12 23.32
C MET A 99 -3.34 -18.07 23.98
N GLU A 100 -2.86 -19.15 24.58
CA GLU A 100 -3.70 -20.10 25.34
C GLU A 100 -4.33 -19.42 26.57
N GLU A 101 -3.57 -18.61 27.31
CA GLU A 101 -4.08 -17.81 28.43
C GLU A 101 -5.18 -16.84 27.98
N LYS A 102 -4.98 -16.14 26.86
CA LYS A 102 -6.00 -15.26 26.28
C LYS A 102 -7.23 -16.04 25.82
N ALA A 103 -7.05 -17.18 25.15
CA ALA A 103 -8.17 -18.01 24.70
C ALA A 103 -8.99 -18.52 25.89
N ARG A 104 -8.33 -18.94 26.97
CA ARG A 104 -9.00 -19.32 28.22
C ARG A 104 -9.74 -18.15 28.87
N LEU A 105 -9.14 -16.96 28.86
CA LEU A 105 -9.78 -15.73 29.35
C LEU A 105 -11.05 -15.41 28.55
N TYR A 106 -10.97 -15.43 27.22
CA TYR A 106 -12.13 -15.21 26.35
C TYR A 106 -13.21 -16.28 26.53
N ALA A 107 -12.84 -17.55 26.73
CA ALA A 107 -13.79 -18.61 27.01
C ALA A 107 -14.49 -18.43 28.36
N ALA A 108 -13.76 -17.98 29.40
CA ALA A 108 -14.34 -17.63 30.69
C ALA A 108 -15.27 -16.41 30.59
N MET A 109 -14.87 -15.37 29.85
CA MET A 109 -15.72 -14.20 29.58
C MET A 109 -16.99 -14.57 28.81
N LYS A 110 -16.88 -15.43 27.79
CA LYS A 110 -18.03 -15.93 27.03
C LYS A 110 -18.97 -16.79 27.87
N ARG A 111 -18.45 -17.47 28.90
CA ARG A 111 -19.24 -18.29 29.83
C ARG A 111 -19.83 -17.47 30.99
N GLY A 112 -19.36 -16.24 31.21
CA GLY A 112 -19.74 -15.41 32.36
C GLY A 112 -18.96 -15.70 33.65
N ASP A 113 -18.01 -16.63 33.64
CA ASP A 113 -17.18 -17.00 34.81
C ASP A 113 -16.04 -16.01 35.09
N TYR A 114 -15.94 -14.92 34.33
CA TYR A 114 -14.83 -13.98 34.45
C TYR A 114 -15.06 -12.98 35.59
N VAL A 115 -14.23 -13.07 36.64
CA VAL A 115 -14.18 -12.06 37.71
C VAL A 115 -13.05 -11.07 37.42
N PRO A 116 -13.37 -9.78 37.18
CA PRO A 116 -12.36 -8.75 36.99
C PRO A 116 -11.46 -8.63 38.23
N LYS A 117 -10.15 -8.54 38.02
CA LYS A 117 -9.21 -8.20 39.10
C LYS A 117 -9.35 -6.73 39.45
N GLU A 118 -9.04 -6.34 40.69
CA GLU A 118 -9.26 -5.01 41.29
C GLU A 118 -8.73 -3.80 40.47
N ASN A 119 -7.84 -4.00 39.50
CA ASN A 119 -7.25 -2.95 38.64
C ASN A 119 -7.66 -3.04 37.16
N GLU A 120 -8.56 -3.95 36.78
CA GLU A 120 -9.01 -4.14 35.40
C GLU A 120 -10.45 -3.65 35.25
N ALA A 121 -10.69 -2.79 34.25
CA ALA A 121 -12.05 -2.33 33.94
C ALA A 121 -12.95 -3.53 33.62
N ALA A 122 -14.21 -3.48 34.09
CA ALA A 122 -15.21 -4.49 33.78
C ALA A 122 -15.30 -4.72 32.26
N PRO A 123 -15.55 -5.95 31.79
CA PRO A 123 -15.65 -6.24 30.36
C PRO A 123 -16.72 -5.35 29.71
N LEU A 124 -16.32 -4.52 28.74
CA LEU A 124 -17.23 -3.64 27.99
C LEU A 124 -18.21 -4.42 27.09
N ILE A 125 -17.94 -5.70 26.87
CA ILE A 125 -18.73 -6.58 26.01
C ILE A 125 -19.66 -7.40 26.91
N ASP A 126 -20.96 -7.14 26.79
CA ASP A 126 -22.01 -7.98 27.35
C ASP A 126 -22.20 -9.20 26.42
N PHE A 127 -21.65 -10.34 26.82
CA PHE A 127 -21.71 -11.57 26.02
C PHE A 127 -23.11 -12.18 25.99
N ASP A 128 -23.94 -11.93 26.99
CA ASP A 128 -25.32 -12.44 27.06
C ASP A 128 -26.20 -11.69 26.05
N ARG A 129 -26.05 -10.36 25.97
CA ARG A 129 -26.69 -9.57 24.91
C ARG A 129 -26.22 -9.98 23.51
N LYS A 130 -24.91 -10.20 23.34
CA LYS A 130 -24.34 -10.65 22.06
C LYS A 130 -24.78 -12.06 21.68
N TRP A 131 -25.06 -12.93 22.66
CA TRP A 131 -25.62 -14.25 22.42
C TRP A 131 -27.07 -14.15 21.92
N ALA A 132 -27.89 -13.31 22.56
CA ALA A 132 -29.28 -13.07 22.16
C ALA A 132 -29.40 -12.43 20.77
N GLU A 133 -28.62 -11.37 20.48
CA GLU A 133 -28.56 -10.77 19.14
C GLU A 133 -27.97 -11.75 18.10
N GLY A 134 -27.12 -12.68 18.55
CA GLY A 134 -26.51 -13.70 17.72
C GLY A 134 -27.45 -14.83 17.33
N GLU A 135 -28.40 -15.24 18.18
CA GLU A 135 -29.42 -16.23 17.81
C GLU A 135 -30.47 -15.65 16.88
N GLU A 136 -30.91 -14.40 17.07
CA GLU A 136 -31.86 -13.75 16.15
C GLU A 136 -31.27 -13.47 14.75
N GLY A 137 -29.94 -13.43 14.60
CA GLY A 137 -29.25 -13.23 13.32
C GLY A 137 -28.48 -14.45 12.80
N LYS A 138 -28.64 -15.63 13.42
CA LYS A 138 -27.96 -16.88 13.03
C LYS A 138 -28.83 -17.85 12.23
N GLU A 139 -30.07 -17.52 11.91
CA GLU A 139 -30.81 -18.26 10.89
C GLU A 139 -30.31 -17.93 9.46
N ASP A 140 -29.49 -16.88 9.29
CA ASP A 140 -29.18 -16.28 7.99
C ASP A 140 -27.71 -16.44 7.55
N TYR A 141 -26.81 -16.86 8.45
CA TYR A 141 -25.36 -16.92 8.17
C TYR A 141 -24.70 -18.29 8.41
N GLU A 142 -25.49 -19.32 8.72
CA GLU A 142 -25.04 -20.71 8.80
C GLU A 142 -25.83 -21.62 7.84
N THR A 143 -25.94 -21.22 6.57
CA THR A 143 -26.01 -22.15 5.43
C THR A 143 -25.72 -21.41 4.11
N SER A 144 -24.43 -21.23 3.83
CA SER A 144 -23.94 -21.05 2.45
C SER A 144 -23.21 -22.31 2.01
N SER A 145 -23.87 -23.43 2.30
CA SER A 145 -23.54 -24.79 1.87
C SER A 145 -24.81 -25.64 1.93
N ASP A 146 -25.88 -25.14 1.31
CA ASP A 146 -27.07 -25.92 0.94
C ASP A 146 -26.84 -26.27 -0.55
N GLU A 147 -26.10 -27.34 -0.82
CA GLU A 147 -26.71 -28.60 -1.25
C GLU A 147 -27.91 -28.38 -2.16
N ASP A 148 -27.66 -28.57 -3.45
CA ASP A 148 -28.64 -28.74 -4.52
C ASP A 148 -29.70 -29.79 -4.14
N ARG A 149 -30.72 -29.37 -3.38
CA ARG A 149 -31.93 -30.13 -3.14
C ARG A 149 -33.16 -29.23 -3.22
N ALA A 150 -33.58 -28.99 -4.43
CA ALA A 150 -34.99 -29.15 -4.78
C ALA A 150 -35.10 -29.34 -6.28
N ASP A 151 -35.52 -30.55 -6.65
CA ASP A 151 -36.24 -30.86 -7.87
C ASP A 151 -37.37 -29.82 -8.05
N ASP A 152 -37.11 -28.76 -8.81
CA ASP A 152 -38.13 -27.80 -9.22
C ASP A 152 -38.24 -27.88 -10.74
N SER A 153 -39.32 -28.53 -11.18
CA SER A 153 -39.82 -28.50 -12.54
C SER A 153 -39.77 -27.07 -13.08
N GLY A 154 -38.75 -26.78 -13.90
CA GLY A 154 -38.35 -25.45 -14.33
C GLY A 154 -39.36 -24.74 -15.22
N GLU A 155 -40.49 -24.32 -14.65
CA GLU A 155 -41.45 -23.43 -15.31
C GLU A 155 -40.80 -22.05 -15.45
N LEU A 156 -40.29 -21.81 -16.65
CA LEU A 156 -39.71 -20.53 -17.06
C LEU A 156 -40.83 -19.53 -17.29
N VAL A 157 -40.90 -18.52 -16.44
CA VAL A 157 -41.85 -17.41 -16.52
C VAL A 157 -41.16 -16.19 -17.12
N GLU A 158 -41.88 -15.41 -17.90
CA GLU A 158 -41.39 -14.14 -18.43
C GLU A 158 -41.46 -13.07 -17.33
N TYR A 159 -40.32 -12.45 -17.04
CA TYR A 159 -40.16 -11.40 -16.05
C TYR A 159 -39.60 -10.14 -16.72
N GLU A 160 -40.22 -9.00 -16.45
CA GLU A 160 -39.74 -7.69 -16.89
C GLU A 160 -38.71 -7.15 -15.90
N ASP A 161 -37.47 -7.01 -16.36
CA ASP A 161 -36.35 -6.42 -15.63
C ASP A 161 -36.57 -4.90 -15.44
N GLU A 162 -35.83 -4.27 -14.52
CA GLU A 162 -35.89 -2.84 -14.17
C GLU A 162 -35.66 -1.91 -15.38
N PHE A 163 -35.04 -2.45 -16.43
CA PHE A 163 -34.76 -1.78 -17.71
C PHE A 163 -35.84 -2.02 -18.78
N GLY A 164 -36.99 -2.60 -18.42
CA GLY A 164 -38.10 -2.91 -19.33
C GLY A 164 -37.81 -4.04 -20.33
N ARG A 165 -36.84 -4.92 -20.01
CA ARG A 165 -36.48 -6.07 -20.86
C ARG A 165 -37.16 -7.33 -20.35
N LEU A 166 -37.79 -8.09 -21.25
CA LEU A 166 -38.36 -9.40 -20.95
C LEU A 166 -37.26 -10.47 -20.85
N ARG A 167 -37.13 -11.10 -19.68
CA ARG A 167 -36.20 -12.21 -19.42
C ARG A 167 -36.98 -13.45 -18.98
N LYS A 168 -36.58 -14.63 -19.45
CA LYS A 168 -37.13 -15.91 -18.99
C LYS A 168 -36.38 -16.36 -17.76
N VAL A 169 -37.09 -16.45 -16.64
CA VAL A 169 -36.54 -16.69 -15.31
C VAL A 169 -37.41 -17.74 -14.62
N THR A 170 -36.83 -18.54 -13.73
CA THR A 170 -37.63 -19.50 -12.95
C THR A 170 -38.58 -18.78 -12.00
N LYS A 171 -39.72 -19.38 -11.68
CA LYS A 171 -40.71 -18.78 -10.77
C LYS A 171 -40.11 -18.40 -9.40
N ALA A 172 -39.26 -19.26 -8.84
CA ALA A 172 -38.57 -18.99 -7.58
C ALA A 172 -37.60 -17.80 -7.66
N GLU A 173 -36.93 -17.62 -8.81
CA GLU A 173 -36.01 -16.52 -9.03
C GLU A 173 -36.76 -15.20 -9.29
N LYS A 174 -37.92 -15.23 -9.97
CA LYS A 174 -38.83 -14.08 -10.09
C LYS A 174 -39.24 -13.56 -8.71
N ASP A 175 -39.70 -14.43 -7.81
CA ASP A 175 -40.13 -14.01 -6.46
C ASP A 175 -38.97 -13.45 -5.62
N ARG A 176 -37.73 -13.90 -5.86
CA ARG A 176 -36.52 -13.33 -5.23
C ARG A 176 -36.21 -11.93 -5.76
N LEU A 177 -36.32 -11.73 -7.08
CA LEU A 177 -36.09 -10.42 -7.72
C LEU A 177 -37.15 -9.41 -7.29
N GLU A 178 -38.42 -9.80 -7.23
CA GLU A 178 -39.51 -8.93 -6.76
C GLU A 178 -39.33 -8.50 -5.30
N ARG A 179 -38.90 -9.42 -4.42
CA ARG A 179 -38.58 -9.08 -3.02
C ARG A 179 -37.41 -8.10 -2.92
N ARG A 180 -36.37 -8.27 -3.73
CA ARG A 180 -35.24 -7.34 -3.80
C ARG A 180 -35.69 -5.95 -4.27
N ALA A 181 -36.49 -5.89 -5.33
CA ALA A 181 -37.03 -4.63 -5.85
C ALA A 181 -37.89 -3.90 -4.81
N ARG A 182 -38.79 -4.62 -4.11
CA ARG A 182 -39.61 -4.03 -3.03
C ARG A 182 -38.75 -3.48 -1.89
N ARG A 183 -37.69 -4.19 -1.49
CA ARG A 183 -36.76 -3.71 -0.45
C ARG A 183 -35.98 -2.48 -0.92
N GLY A 184 -35.56 -2.45 -2.20
CA GLY A 184 -34.90 -1.29 -2.80
C GLY A 184 -35.78 -0.04 -2.82
N LEU A 185 -37.05 -0.18 -3.19
CA LEU A 185 -38.02 0.93 -3.18
C LEU A 185 -38.26 1.48 -1.77
N LEU A 186 -38.49 0.61 -0.78
CA LEU A 186 -38.66 1.03 0.61
C LEU A 186 -37.43 1.75 1.17
N GLY A 187 -36.23 1.24 0.85
CA GLY A 187 -34.97 1.89 1.25
C GLY A 187 -34.74 3.24 0.57
N ALA A 188 -35.17 3.40 -0.68
CA ALA A 188 -35.07 4.68 -1.39
C ALA A 188 -36.02 5.73 -0.80
N GLU A 189 -37.27 5.36 -0.49
CA GLU A 189 -38.21 6.27 0.16
C GLU A 189 -37.77 6.67 1.58
N GLU A 190 -37.20 5.73 2.35
CA GLU A 190 -36.65 6.02 3.67
C GLU A 190 -35.44 6.96 3.58
N LEU A 191 -34.58 6.77 2.59
CA LEU A 191 -33.45 7.67 2.33
C LEU A 191 -33.91 9.08 1.95
N GLU A 192 -34.99 9.22 1.16
CA GLU A 192 -35.58 10.51 0.80
C GLU A 192 -36.13 11.22 2.04
N ARG A 193 -36.90 10.50 2.88
CA ARG A 193 -37.46 11.02 4.13
C ARG A 193 -36.39 11.44 5.15
N MET A 194 -35.26 10.72 5.19
CA MET A 194 -34.15 10.98 6.11
C MET A 194 -33.12 11.96 5.54
N SER A 195 -33.28 12.41 4.30
CA SER A 195 -32.35 13.35 3.69
C SER A 195 -32.51 14.75 4.30
N ALA A 196 -31.40 15.34 4.74
CA ALA A 196 -31.38 16.72 5.25
C ALA A 196 -31.49 17.79 4.15
N ARG A 197 -31.71 17.37 2.90
CA ARG A 197 -31.86 18.25 1.74
C ARG A 197 -33.34 18.53 1.53
N PRO A 198 -33.74 19.78 1.23
CA PRO A 198 -35.11 20.06 0.85
C PRO A 198 -35.49 19.25 -0.40
N ALA A 199 -36.74 18.78 -0.45
CA ALA A 199 -37.27 18.06 -1.61
C ALA A 199 -37.13 18.91 -2.88
N ALA A 200 -36.77 18.28 -4.00
CA ALA A 200 -36.66 18.97 -5.27
C ALA A 200 -38.05 19.55 -5.67
N PRO A 201 -38.11 20.77 -6.23
CA PRO A 201 -39.37 21.36 -6.62
C PRO A 201 -40.04 20.52 -7.71
N SER A 202 -41.35 20.25 -7.55
CA SER A 202 -42.13 19.40 -8.48
C SER A 202 -42.23 20.00 -9.89
N ASN A 203 -42.13 21.32 -10.01
CA ASN A 203 -42.27 22.06 -11.25
C ASN A 203 -40.89 22.45 -11.79
N LEU A 204 -40.02 21.47 -12.01
CA LEU A 204 -38.78 21.68 -12.74
C LEU A 204 -39.10 21.80 -14.23
N ILE A 205 -38.79 22.95 -14.81
CA ILE A 205 -38.86 23.15 -16.26
C ILE A 205 -37.65 22.43 -16.85
N VAL A 206 -37.89 21.30 -17.53
CA VAL A 206 -36.85 20.50 -18.18
C VAL A 206 -36.82 20.85 -19.67
N GLY A 207 -35.70 21.35 -20.17
CA GLY A 207 -35.49 21.70 -21.58
C GLY A 207 -34.73 23.00 -21.78
N ASP A 208 -34.53 23.40 -23.04
CA ASP A 208 -33.88 24.67 -23.44
C ASP A 208 -34.85 25.86 -23.33
N ALA A 209 -35.57 25.92 -22.20
CA ALA A 209 -36.50 27.00 -21.91
C ALA A 209 -35.73 28.18 -21.32
N ILE A 210 -35.38 29.14 -22.17
CA ILE A 210 -34.81 30.41 -21.72
C ILE A 210 -35.89 31.13 -20.90
N GLN A 211 -35.69 31.26 -19.57
CA GLN A 211 -36.55 32.06 -18.71
C GLN A 211 -36.38 33.55 -19.05
N SER A 212 -36.98 34.01 -20.14
CA SER A 212 -36.90 35.40 -20.61
C SER A 212 -37.49 36.40 -19.62
N MET A 213 -38.47 35.96 -18.81
CA MET A 213 -39.12 36.79 -17.77
C MET A 213 -38.42 36.74 -16.40
N ALA A 214 -37.36 35.95 -16.23
CA ALA A 214 -36.59 35.95 -14.98
C ALA A 214 -35.74 37.23 -14.83
N PHE A 215 -35.46 37.90 -15.96
CA PHE A 215 -34.74 39.16 -16.00
C PHE A 215 -35.72 40.25 -16.47
N ASN A 216 -36.25 41.03 -15.53
CA ASN A 216 -36.97 42.26 -15.88
C ASN A 216 -35.93 43.36 -16.17
N PRO A 217 -35.73 43.79 -17.44
CA PRO A 217 -34.78 44.85 -17.78
C PRO A 217 -35.23 46.23 -17.27
N ASP A 218 -36.50 46.37 -16.90
CA ASP A 218 -37.11 47.64 -16.45
C ASP A 218 -36.72 48.04 -15.02
N ASP A 219 -36.07 47.15 -14.27
CA ASP A 219 -35.68 47.36 -12.88
C ASP A 219 -34.15 47.45 -12.74
N PRO A 220 -33.55 48.64 -12.96
CA PRO A 220 -32.10 48.81 -13.04
C PRO A 220 -31.38 48.48 -11.72
N GLU A 221 -32.05 48.58 -10.58
CA GLU A 221 -31.49 48.26 -9.27
C GLU A 221 -31.22 46.76 -9.13
N LYS A 222 -32.16 45.91 -9.52
CA LYS A 222 -31.99 44.45 -9.50
C LYS A 222 -30.90 43.99 -10.45
N MET A 223 -30.77 44.64 -11.60
CA MET A 223 -29.68 44.37 -12.54
C MET A 223 -28.31 44.72 -11.95
N GLN A 224 -28.19 45.81 -11.20
CA GLN A 224 -26.97 46.18 -10.49
C GLN A 224 -26.65 45.19 -9.36
N GLU A 225 -27.65 44.73 -8.60
CA GLU A 225 -27.47 43.72 -7.57
C GLU A 225 -26.98 42.38 -8.15
N LEU A 226 -27.54 41.94 -9.27
CA LEU A 226 -27.09 40.75 -9.99
C LEU A 226 -25.66 40.92 -10.52
N ALA A 227 -25.34 42.10 -11.07
CA ALA A 227 -23.98 42.41 -11.55
C ALA A 227 -22.93 42.54 -10.44
N ARG A 228 -23.35 42.80 -9.19
CA ARG A 228 -22.50 42.75 -7.99
C ARG A 228 -22.31 41.32 -7.49
N LYS A 229 -23.34 40.48 -7.59
CA LYS A 229 -23.29 39.05 -7.24
C LYS A 229 -22.53 38.20 -8.27
N ARG A 230 -22.37 38.71 -9.49
CA ARG A 230 -21.59 38.04 -10.53
C ARG A 230 -20.12 37.97 -10.12
N ASP A 231 -19.57 36.76 -10.07
CA ASP A 231 -18.14 36.54 -9.94
C ASP A 231 -17.39 37.18 -11.11
N ARG A 232 -16.54 38.15 -10.77
CA ARG A 232 -15.65 38.87 -11.73
C ARG A 232 -14.25 38.27 -11.77
N SER A 233 -14.03 37.13 -11.11
CA SER A 233 -12.80 36.37 -11.29
C SER A 233 -12.63 36.04 -12.75
N ALA A 234 -11.41 36.20 -13.27
CA ALA A 234 -11.09 35.73 -14.62
C ALA A 234 -11.45 34.24 -14.70
N THR A 235 -12.28 33.89 -15.68
CA THR A 235 -12.58 32.50 -16.05
C THR A 235 -11.85 32.26 -17.37
N PRO A 236 -10.85 31.38 -17.44
CA PRO A 236 -10.42 30.40 -16.42
C PRO A 236 -9.65 31.03 -15.25
N PRO A 237 -9.76 30.46 -14.03
CA PRO A 237 -8.97 30.90 -12.88
C PRO A 237 -7.46 30.79 -13.17
N PRO A 238 -6.62 31.60 -12.51
CA PRO A 238 -5.17 31.50 -12.66
C PRO A 238 -4.70 30.08 -12.29
N ALA A 239 -3.63 29.63 -12.95
CA ALA A 239 -3.06 28.33 -12.71
C ALA A 239 -2.49 28.24 -11.29
N GLN A 240 -3.28 27.72 -10.34
CA GLN A 240 -2.80 27.45 -9.00
C GLN A 240 -2.11 26.10 -8.98
N HIS A 241 -0.84 26.11 -8.56
CA HIS A 241 -0.05 24.90 -8.41
C HIS A 241 -0.06 24.39 -6.96
N TYR A 242 0.12 23.08 -6.81
CA TYR A 242 0.30 22.47 -5.51
C TYR A 242 1.53 23.04 -4.79
N ASP A 243 1.33 23.57 -3.56
CA ASP A 243 2.40 23.98 -2.66
C ASP A 243 2.58 22.92 -1.57
N ALA A 244 3.79 22.39 -1.51
CA ALA A 244 4.13 21.34 -0.57
C ALA A 244 4.10 21.82 0.89
N ASP A 245 4.22 23.11 1.16
CA ASP A 245 4.22 23.64 2.53
C ASP A 245 2.84 23.57 3.18
N TRP A 246 1.77 23.44 2.40
CA TRP A 246 0.40 23.29 2.91
C TRP A 246 0.08 21.86 3.33
N GLU A 247 0.91 20.89 2.92
CA GLU A 247 0.72 19.50 3.28
C GLU A 247 1.37 19.17 4.62
N ILE A 248 0.56 18.70 5.57
CA ILE A 248 0.99 18.29 6.92
C ILE A 248 1.51 16.84 6.93
N ARG A 249 1.25 16.07 5.87
CA ARG A 249 1.68 14.66 5.78
C ARG A 249 3.19 14.54 5.63
N THR A 250 3.74 13.42 6.09
CA THR A 250 5.15 13.07 5.91
C THR A 250 5.42 12.75 4.44
N LYS A 251 6.32 13.51 3.83
CA LYS A 251 6.75 13.32 2.44
C LYS A 251 7.78 12.19 2.36
N GLY A 252 7.64 11.32 1.37
CA GLY A 252 8.50 10.14 1.20
C GLY A 252 9.90 10.46 0.67
N THR A 253 10.76 9.44 0.61
CA THR A 253 12.07 9.53 -0.05
C THR A 253 11.90 9.75 -1.54
N GLY A 254 12.56 10.76 -2.10
CA GLY A 254 12.38 11.15 -3.50
C GLY A 254 11.31 12.24 -3.72
N PHE A 255 10.78 12.83 -2.65
CA PHE A 255 9.95 14.03 -2.77
C PHE A 255 10.77 15.21 -3.30
N PHE A 256 10.27 15.86 -4.35
CA PHE A 256 10.86 17.07 -4.96
C PHE A 256 9.84 18.22 -4.89
N LYS A 257 10.27 19.39 -4.42
CA LYS A 257 9.43 20.60 -4.33
C LYS A 257 9.78 21.52 -5.51
N PHE A 258 8.80 21.75 -6.38
CA PHE A 258 8.94 22.72 -7.46
C PHE A 258 8.96 24.16 -6.95
N SER A 259 9.63 25.02 -7.70
CA SER A 259 9.56 26.46 -7.50
C SER A 259 8.14 27.02 -7.71
N LYS A 260 7.90 28.19 -7.10
CA LYS A 260 6.65 28.97 -7.26
C LYS A 260 6.65 29.77 -8.56
N ASP A 261 7.82 30.13 -9.05
CA ASP A 261 7.96 30.92 -10.28
C ASP A 261 7.78 30.00 -11.50
N GLU A 262 6.84 30.34 -12.39
CA GLU A 262 6.43 29.48 -13.50
C GLU A 262 7.59 29.09 -14.41
N GLU A 263 8.48 30.02 -14.77
CA GLU A 263 9.63 29.75 -15.65
C GLU A 263 10.62 28.75 -15.04
N THR A 264 10.92 28.90 -13.75
CA THR A 264 11.83 27.97 -13.05
C THR A 264 11.18 26.61 -12.89
N ARG A 265 9.87 26.57 -12.63
CA ARG A 265 9.10 25.33 -12.53
C ARG A 265 9.05 24.60 -13.87
N THR A 266 8.85 25.28 -14.99
CA THR A 266 8.85 24.64 -16.32
C THR A 266 10.23 24.06 -16.62
N ALA A 267 11.31 24.79 -16.34
CA ALA A 267 12.68 24.29 -16.49
C ALA A 267 12.95 23.06 -15.61
N GLU A 268 12.49 23.06 -14.36
CA GLU A 268 12.58 21.90 -13.45
C GLU A 268 11.80 20.68 -14.00
N MET A 269 10.59 20.91 -14.52
CA MET A 269 9.76 19.88 -15.13
C MET A 269 10.40 19.29 -16.39
N GLU A 270 10.99 20.13 -17.24
CA GLU A 270 11.72 19.70 -18.44
C GLU A 270 12.95 18.88 -18.07
N GLY A 271 13.72 19.31 -17.07
CA GLY A 271 14.86 18.55 -16.54
C GLY A 271 14.46 17.15 -16.05
N LEU A 272 13.38 17.04 -15.28
CA LEU A 272 12.87 15.74 -14.83
C LEU A 272 12.37 14.87 -16.00
N ALA A 273 11.77 15.47 -17.03
CA ALA A 273 11.34 14.75 -18.21
C ALA A 273 12.54 14.20 -19.01
N GLU A 274 13.64 14.95 -19.09
CA GLU A 274 14.88 14.47 -19.71
C GLU A 274 15.52 13.33 -18.93
N GLU A 275 15.60 13.43 -17.61
CA GLU A 275 16.12 12.36 -16.76
C GLU A 275 15.27 11.09 -16.92
N ARG A 276 13.94 11.25 -16.95
CA ARG A 276 13.02 10.14 -17.23
C ARG A 276 13.32 9.49 -18.57
N ARG A 277 13.42 10.27 -19.65
CA ARG A 277 13.78 9.74 -21.00
C ARG A 277 15.09 8.97 -20.98
N LYS A 278 16.14 9.53 -20.36
CA LYS A 278 17.46 8.86 -20.22
C LYS A 278 17.34 7.53 -19.47
N THR A 279 16.58 7.48 -18.38
CA THR A 279 16.41 6.22 -17.62
C THR A 279 15.57 5.19 -18.37
N GLU A 280 14.55 5.63 -19.12
CA GLU A 280 13.72 4.76 -19.95
C GLU A 280 14.54 4.16 -21.11
N GLU A 281 15.37 4.98 -21.78
CA GLU A 281 16.29 4.52 -22.82
C GLU A 281 17.30 3.50 -22.27
N GLN A 282 17.89 3.76 -21.10
CA GLN A 282 18.80 2.81 -20.45
C GLN A 282 18.11 1.50 -20.08
N ARG A 283 16.85 1.54 -19.64
CA ARG A 283 16.07 0.34 -19.33
C ARG A 283 15.79 -0.46 -20.60
N ARG A 284 15.31 0.21 -21.66
CA ARG A 284 15.07 -0.42 -22.97
C ARG A 284 16.33 -1.06 -23.53
N ALA A 285 17.46 -0.36 -23.53
CA ALA A 285 18.73 -0.92 -23.99
C ALA A 285 19.15 -2.17 -23.20
N ARG A 286 18.94 -2.18 -21.87
CA ARG A 286 19.20 -3.38 -21.04
C ARG A 286 18.24 -4.52 -21.33
N GLU A 287 16.98 -4.23 -21.61
CA GLU A 287 15.97 -5.23 -22.00
C GLU A 287 16.30 -5.84 -23.36
N GLU A 288 16.63 -5.01 -24.35
CA GLU A 288 17.06 -5.45 -25.68
C GLU A 288 18.31 -6.34 -25.62
N GLN A 289 19.31 -5.99 -24.80
CA GLN A 289 20.48 -6.84 -24.59
C GLN A 289 20.12 -8.18 -23.96
N LYS A 290 19.20 -8.20 -22.99
CA LYS A 290 18.72 -9.44 -22.37
C LYS A 290 17.95 -10.29 -23.38
N GLU A 291 17.09 -9.69 -24.20
CA GLU A 291 16.36 -10.38 -25.25
C GLU A 291 17.28 -10.93 -26.33
N ALA A 292 18.26 -10.16 -26.79
CA ALA A 292 19.26 -10.61 -27.76
C ALA A 292 20.02 -11.83 -27.23
N ARG A 293 20.47 -11.79 -25.97
CA ARG A 293 21.10 -12.93 -25.30
C ARG A 293 20.14 -14.14 -25.20
N ARG A 294 18.86 -13.91 -24.91
CA ARG A 294 17.86 -14.98 -24.81
C ARG A 294 17.62 -15.65 -26.16
N ARG A 295 17.50 -14.88 -27.24
CA ARG A 295 17.38 -15.37 -28.61
C ARG A 295 18.61 -16.15 -29.05
N GLU A 296 19.81 -15.71 -28.68
CA GLU A 296 21.06 -16.46 -28.97
C GLU A 296 21.08 -17.81 -28.24
N ILE A 297 20.70 -17.83 -26.96
CA ILE A 297 20.61 -19.06 -26.17
C ILE A 297 19.55 -20.01 -26.75
N GLU A 298 18.40 -19.49 -27.17
CA GLU A 298 17.33 -20.27 -27.81
C GLU A 298 17.81 -20.90 -29.13
N LYS A 299 18.44 -20.12 -30.02
CA LYS A 299 19.04 -20.66 -31.25
C LYS A 299 20.08 -21.75 -30.97
N ARG A 300 20.97 -21.52 -30.00
CA ARG A 300 21.96 -22.53 -29.59
C ARG A 300 21.30 -23.79 -29.03
N ARG A 301 20.17 -23.65 -28.32
CA ARG A 301 19.39 -24.78 -27.81
C ARG A 301 18.75 -25.57 -28.94
N GLU A 302 18.19 -24.89 -29.94
CA GLU A 302 17.63 -25.51 -31.16
C GLU A 302 18.70 -26.26 -31.95
N ASP A 303 19.86 -25.66 -32.19
CA ASP A 303 20.98 -26.31 -32.89
C ASP A 303 21.46 -27.57 -32.16
N MET A 304 21.55 -27.51 -30.83
CA MET A 304 21.92 -28.65 -30.01
C MET A 304 20.83 -29.73 -30.02
N ALA A 305 19.55 -29.36 -30.03
CA ALA A 305 18.44 -30.29 -30.16
C ALA A 305 18.45 -30.98 -31.53
N ALA A 306 18.68 -30.23 -32.62
CA ALA A 306 18.80 -30.77 -33.97
C ALA A 306 19.99 -31.72 -34.10
N ARG A 307 21.15 -31.37 -33.53
CA ARG A 307 22.33 -32.26 -33.49
C ARG A 307 22.06 -33.54 -32.70
N ARG A 308 21.32 -33.45 -31.57
CA ARG A 308 20.92 -34.63 -30.78
C ARG A 308 19.92 -35.51 -31.54
N ALA A 309 18.93 -34.92 -32.20
CA ALA A 309 17.95 -35.64 -33.01
C ALA A 309 18.62 -36.39 -34.17
N LYS A 310 19.57 -35.77 -34.88
CA LYS A 310 20.36 -36.43 -35.92
C LYS A 310 21.15 -37.62 -35.37
N LYS A 311 21.91 -37.42 -34.28
CA LYS A 311 22.65 -38.52 -33.63
C LYS A 311 21.74 -39.68 -33.18
N GLN A 312 20.55 -39.38 -32.67
CA GLN A 312 19.57 -40.41 -32.30
C GLN A 312 19.06 -41.16 -33.53
N ALA A 313 18.76 -40.46 -34.62
CA ALA A 313 18.36 -41.07 -35.89
C ALA A 313 19.48 -41.96 -36.46
N ASP A 314 20.72 -41.49 -36.49
CA ASP A 314 21.88 -42.28 -36.96
C ASP A 314 22.06 -43.53 -36.09
N SER A 315 22.02 -43.40 -34.76
CA SER A 315 22.12 -44.54 -33.84
C SER A 315 20.97 -45.54 -33.97
N PHE A 316 19.78 -45.07 -34.35
CA PHE A 316 18.63 -45.92 -34.62
C PHE A 316 18.81 -46.70 -35.92
N LEU A 317 19.32 -46.05 -36.99
CA LEU A 317 19.61 -46.70 -38.26
C LEU A 317 20.72 -47.75 -38.13
N ASP A 318 21.82 -47.44 -37.43
CA ASP A 318 22.90 -48.39 -37.15
C ASP A 318 22.42 -49.62 -36.37
N ARG A 319 21.42 -49.45 -35.50
CA ARG A 319 20.82 -50.55 -34.74
C ARG A 319 19.86 -51.40 -35.58
N LEU A 320 19.26 -50.84 -36.64
CA LEU A 320 18.35 -51.56 -37.52
C LEU A 320 19.09 -52.32 -38.64
N GLY A 321 20.31 -51.90 -38.97
CA GLY A 321 21.17 -52.52 -39.98
C GLY A 321 22.04 -53.69 -39.50
N ASN A 322 21.94 -54.07 -38.22
CA ASN A 322 22.62 -55.23 -37.62
C ASN A 322 21.62 -56.33 -37.26
#